data_AF-A0A1E1XRT7-F1
#
_entry.id   AF-A0A1E1XRT7-F1
#
_cell.length_a   1.000
_cell.length_b   1.000
_cell.length_c   1.000
_cell.angle_alpha   90.00
_cell.angle_beta   90.00
_cell.angle_gamma   90.00
#
_symmetry.space_group_name_H-M   'P 1'
#
loop_
_entity.id
_entity.type
_entity.pdbx_description
1 polymer ?
#
loop_
_entity_poly.entity_id
_entity_poly.type
_entity_poly.pdbx_seq_one_letter_code
_entity_poly.pdbx_strand_id
1 'polypeptide(L)'
;MTLRGLFLAGLLGATTSTVSSVVNSHAATFYIDIVAPHFSISEKKALIIMRLLAFGSGAIMTLFAIAVPTLGTATRLFLNFYASASGPFAALVVLAVSCPWINARGAAWGSLLVCGFQLWHAVGRSLSSVAKPPVFPGTLDRCPAPENSTAEASSVMEGLLQEGMYVFPLYRLSFFWSSFLGALLTIFLATALSF
;
A
#
# COMPACT_ATOMS: atom_id res chain seq x y z
N MET A 1 -4.63 19.35 -29.21
CA MET A 1 -3.94 18.04 -29.24
C MET A 1 -2.69 18.02 -28.33
N THR A 2 -1.99 19.15 -28.17
CA THR A 2 -0.75 19.29 -27.38
C THR A 2 -0.90 19.06 -25.86
N LEU A 3 -1.96 19.56 -25.22
CA LEU A 3 -2.14 19.45 -23.76
C LEU A 3 -2.33 17.99 -23.28
N ARG A 4 -3.08 17.17 -24.02
CA ARG A 4 -3.28 15.75 -23.70
C ARG A 4 -1.99 14.94 -23.84
N GLY A 5 -1.19 15.24 -24.87
CA GLY A 5 0.12 14.62 -25.10
C GLY A 5 1.12 14.97 -23.99
N LEU A 6 1.18 16.25 -23.59
CA LEU A 6 2.03 16.69 -22.48
C LEU A 6 1.63 16.05 -21.14
N PHE A 7 0.33 15.96 -20.86
CA PHE A 7 -0.18 15.30 -19.67
C PHE A 7 0.20 13.82 -19.62
N LEU A 8 0.01 13.08 -20.72
CA LEU A 8 0.36 11.67 -20.79
C LEU A 8 1.88 11.47 -20.66
N ALA A 9 2.68 12.31 -21.32
CA ALA A 9 4.14 12.27 -21.20
C ALA A 9 4.60 12.49 -19.75
N GLY A 10 4.00 13.47 -19.04
CA GLY A 10 4.30 13.73 -17.63
C GLY A 10 3.90 12.56 -16.71
N LEU A 11 2.71 11.99 -16.91
CA LEU A 11 2.23 10.84 -16.13
C LEU A 11 3.12 9.61 -16.32
N LEU A 12 3.45 9.28 -17.57
CA LEU A 12 4.32 8.15 -17.88
C LEU A 12 5.73 8.38 -17.34
N GLY A 13 6.26 9.60 -17.46
CA GLY A 13 7.56 9.97 -16.88
C GLY A 13 7.61 9.81 -15.36
N ALA A 14 6.62 10.36 -14.64
CA ALA A 14 6.54 10.25 -13.18
C ALA A 14 6.37 8.80 -12.70
N THR A 15 5.52 8.03 -13.38
CA THR A 15 5.30 6.61 -13.06
C THR A 15 6.56 5.79 -13.29
N THR A 16 7.23 5.99 -14.43
CA THR A 16 8.46 5.27 -14.78
C THR A 16 9.61 5.61 -13.82
N SER A 17 9.72 6.88 -13.41
CA SER A 17 10.71 7.31 -12.41
C SER A 17 10.49 6.62 -11.07
N THR A 18 9.24 6.56 -10.60
CA THR A 18 8.89 5.87 -9.34
C THR A 18 9.20 4.38 -9.43
N VAL A 19 8.78 3.72 -10.51
CA VAL A 19 9.04 2.30 -10.75
C VAL A 19 10.55 2.01 -10.79
N SER A 20 11.33 2.83 -11.48
CA SER A 20 12.77 2.66 -11.54
C SER A 20 13.42 2.80 -10.17
N SER A 21 12.97 3.76 -9.35
CA SER A 21 13.47 3.90 -7.98
C SER A 21 13.14 2.67 -7.13
N VAL A 22 11.90 2.16 -7.20
CA VAL A 22 11.48 0.97 -6.44
C VAL A 22 12.32 -0.26 -6.83
N VAL A 23 12.46 -0.52 -8.13
CA VAL A 23 13.22 -1.67 -8.65
C VAL A 23 14.69 -1.59 -8.27
N ASN A 24 15.32 -0.40 -8.39
CA ASN A 24 16.73 -0.22 -8.04
C ASN A 24 16.96 -0.35 -6.54
N SER A 25 16.13 0.28 -5.71
CA SER A 25 16.23 0.15 -4.25
C SER A 25 15.99 -1.29 -3.81
N HIS A 26 15.00 -1.99 -4.39
CA HIS A 26 14.75 -3.39 -4.10
C HIS A 26 15.97 -4.27 -4.41
N ALA A 27 16.57 -4.10 -5.60
CA ALA A 27 17.75 -4.85 -5.99
C ALA A 27 18.95 -4.58 -5.06
N ALA A 28 19.13 -3.32 -4.64
CA ALA A 28 20.19 -2.93 -3.71
C ALA A 28 19.97 -3.53 -2.32
N THR A 29 18.78 -3.37 -1.74
CA THR A 29 18.44 -3.93 -0.42
C THR A 29 18.53 -5.46 -0.44
N PHE A 30 18.01 -6.13 -1.47
CA PHE A 30 18.11 -7.59 -1.59
C PHE A 30 19.57 -8.06 -1.67
N TYR A 31 20.41 -7.35 -2.42
CA TYR A 31 21.83 -7.67 -2.48
C TYR A 31 22.51 -7.50 -1.12
N ILE A 32 22.27 -6.38 -0.42
CA ILE A 32 22.89 -6.07 0.87
C ILE A 32 22.42 -7.03 1.97
N ASP A 33 21.13 -7.34 2.02
CA ASP A 33 20.54 -8.11 3.12
C ASP A 33 20.65 -9.62 2.93
N ILE A 34 20.65 -10.11 1.68
CA ILE A 34 20.59 -11.55 1.38
C ILE A 34 21.88 -12.07 0.75
N VAL A 35 22.47 -11.35 -0.21
CA VAL A 35 23.60 -11.88 -0.99
C VAL A 35 24.94 -11.56 -0.33
N ALA A 36 25.16 -10.30 0.04
CA ALA A 36 26.42 -9.81 0.60
C ALA A 36 26.84 -10.51 1.91
N PRO A 37 25.93 -10.90 2.83
CA PRO A 37 26.32 -11.57 4.07
C PRO A 37 26.85 -13.00 3.86
N HIS A 38 26.46 -13.65 2.76
CA HIS A 38 26.81 -15.05 2.48
C HIS A 38 27.95 -15.20 1.47
N PHE A 39 28.24 -14.19 0.66
CA PHE A 39 29.23 -14.29 -0.42
C PHE A 39 30.14 -13.06 -0.48
N SER A 40 31.46 -13.29 -0.44
CA SER A 40 32.46 -12.25 -0.67
C SER A 40 32.67 -12.05 -2.18
N ILE A 41 31.98 -11.05 -2.75
CA ILE A 41 31.92 -10.81 -4.19
C ILE A 41 32.68 -9.52 -4.54
N SER A 42 33.48 -9.54 -5.60
CA SER A 42 34.12 -8.33 -6.15
C SER A 42 33.07 -7.31 -6.62
N GLU A 43 33.35 -6.02 -6.42
CA GLU A 43 32.46 -4.91 -6.77
C GLU A 43 31.90 -4.96 -8.20
N LYS A 44 32.73 -5.35 -9.18
CA LYS A 44 32.28 -5.50 -10.59
C LYS A 44 31.21 -6.57 -10.74
N LYS A 45 31.33 -7.68 -10.01
CA LYS A 45 30.37 -8.78 -10.02
C LYS A 45 29.11 -8.41 -9.21
N ALA A 46 29.27 -7.68 -8.10
CA ALA A 46 28.15 -7.16 -7.32
C ALA A 46 27.22 -6.28 -8.16
N LEU A 47 27.79 -5.39 -8.99
CA LEU A 47 27.03 -4.52 -9.89
C LEU A 47 26.24 -5.32 -10.94
N ILE A 48 26.84 -6.38 -11.50
CA ILE A 48 26.16 -7.27 -12.45
C ILE A 48 24.99 -7.99 -11.77
N ILE A 49 25.19 -8.49 -10.55
CA ILE A 49 24.14 -9.16 -9.77
C ILE A 49 23.00 -8.19 -9.46
N MET A 50 23.29 -6.98 -8.98
CA MET A 50 22.27 -5.97 -8.71
C MET A 50 21.47 -5.59 -9.97
N ARG A 51 22.13 -5.46 -11.13
CA ARG A 51 21.43 -5.24 -12.41
C ARG A 51 20.52 -6.40 -12.80
N LEU A 52 20.96 -7.64 -12.58
CA LEU A 52 20.16 -8.83 -12.84
C LEU A 52 18.95 -8.91 -11.90
N LEU A 53 19.13 -8.60 -10.62
CA LEU A 53 18.07 -8.51 -9.62
C LEU A 53 17.05 -7.43 -9.98
N ALA A 54 17.52 -6.26 -10.42
CA ALA A 54 16.66 -5.17 -10.89
C ALA A 54 15.82 -5.63 -12.10
N PHE A 55 16.45 -6.27 -13.08
CA PHE A 55 15.73 -6.83 -14.24
C PHE A 55 14.68 -7.87 -13.83
N GLY A 56 15.04 -8.81 -12.95
CA GLY A 56 14.11 -9.82 -12.43
C GLY A 56 12.94 -9.22 -11.66
N SER A 57 13.21 -8.23 -10.81
CA SER A 57 12.18 -7.51 -10.04
C SER A 57 11.20 -6.77 -10.97
N GLY A 58 11.72 -6.11 -12.01
CA GLY A 58 10.89 -5.45 -13.03
C GLY A 58 10.04 -6.44 -13.83
N ALA A 59 10.58 -7.61 -14.17
CA ALA A 59 9.83 -8.67 -14.85
C ALA A 59 8.68 -9.20 -13.97
N ILE A 60 8.96 -9.50 -12.69
CA ILE A 60 7.94 -9.94 -11.73
C ILE A 60 6.85 -8.88 -11.57
N MET A 61 7.24 -7.61 -11.42
CA MET A 61 6.28 -6.50 -11.28
C MET A 61 5.39 -6.37 -12.52
N THR A 62 5.95 -6.57 -13.73
CA THR A 62 5.19 -6.56 -14.98
C THR A 62 4.18 -7.72 -15.04
N LEU A 63 4.56 -8.92 -14.59
CA LEU A 63 3.64 -10.07 -14.49
C LEU A 63 2.49 -9.77 -13.53
N PHE A 64 2.78 -9.22 -12.35
CA PHE A 64 1.73 -8.80 -11.41
C PHE A 64 0.81 -7.73 -12.02
N ALA A 65 1.36 -6.75 -12.75
CA ALA A 65 0.55 -5.72 -13.41
C ALA A 65 -0.45 -6.31 -14.42
N ILE A 66 -0.07 -7.37 -15.14
CA ILE A 66 -0.98 -8.10 -16.05
C ILE A 66 -2.08 -8.84 -15.27
N ALA A 67 -1.79 -9.32 -14.05
CA ALA A 67 -2.75 -10.02 -13.20
C ALA A 67 -3.69 -9.09 -12.41
N VAL A 68 -3.33 -7.81 -12.20
CA VAL A 68 -4.15 -6.85 -11.42
C VAL A 68 -5.63 -6.80 -11.82
N PRO A 69 -6.01 -6.81 -13.12
CA PRO A 69 -7.42 -6.78 -13.53
C PRO A 69 -8.23 -7.98 -13.05
N THR A 70 -7.61 -9.14 -12.82
CA THR A 70 -8.31 -10.36 -12.39
C THR A 70 -8.50 -10.45 -10.87
N LEU A 71 -7.74 -9.66 -10.10
CA LEU A 71 -7.72 -9.70 -8.63
C LEU A 71 -8.88 -8.92 -7.96
N GLY A 72 -9.57 -8.03 -8.70
CA GLY A 72 -10.77 -7.33 -8.22
C GLY A 72 -10.58 -6.65 -6.87
N THR A 73 -11.34 -7.09 -5.85
CA THR A 73 -11.30 -6.55 -4.49
C THR A 73 -9.95 -6.77 -3.78
N ALA A 74 -9.22 -7.83 -4.13
CA ALA A 74 -7.94 -8.14 -3.48
C ALA A 74 -6.90 -7.03 -3.72
N THR A 75 -6.84 -6.46 -4.93
CA THR A 75 -5.96 -5.33 -5.24
C THR A 75 -6.21 -4.14 -4.31
N ARG A 76 -7.48 -3.80 -4.05
CA ARG A 76 -7.84 -2.71 -3.13
C ARG A 76 -7.40 -3.02 -1.70
N LEU A 77 -7.56 -4.27 -1.26
CA LEU A 77 -7.12 -4.70 0.06
C LEU A 77 -5.61 -4.57 0.21
N PHE A 78 -4.84 -4.99 -0.80
CA PHE A 78 -3.38 -4.83 -0.81
C PHE A 78 -2.95 -3.37 -0.77
N LEU A 79 -3.57 -2.49 -1.56
CA LEU A 79 -3.26 -1.05 -1.54
C LEU A 79 -3.55 -0.43 -0.17
N ASN A 80 -4.70 -0.78 0.43
CA ASN A 80 -5.10 -0.28 1.74
C ASN A 80 -4.18 -0.79 2.86
N PHE A 81 -3.80 -2.06 2.81
CA PHE A 81 -2.83 -2.65 3.73
C PHE A 81 -1.46 -2.00 3.57
N TYR A 82 -0.96 -1.84 2.34
CA TYR A 82 0.31 -1.17 2.06
C TYR A 82 0.33 0.25 2.64
N ALA A 83 -0.73 1.03 2.42
CA ALA A 83 -0.87 2.35 3.00
C ALA A 83 -0.84 2.32 4.54
N SER A 84 -1.53 1.36 5.15
CA SER A 84 -1.63 1.22 6.62
C SER A 84 -0.35 0.71 7.26
N ALA A 85 0.38 -0.18 6.59
CA ALA A 85 1.63 -0.78 7.03
C ALA A 85 2.81 0.20 6.97
N SER A 86 2.73 1.24 6.14
CA SER A 86 3.76 2.29 6.09
C SER A 86 3.96 3.03 7.43
N GLY A 87 2.91 3.09 8.28
CA GLY A 87 2.94 3.74 9.59
C GLY A 87 3.98 3.13 10.55
N PRO A 88 3.88 1.83 10.87
CA PRO A 88 4.89 1.14 11.68
C PRO A 88 6.33 1.29 11.17
N PHE A 89 6.56 1.20 9.86
CA PHE A 89 7.91 1.39 9.30
C PHE A 89 8.40 2.83 9.47
N ALA A 90 7.55 3.82 9.25
CA ALA A 90 7.90 5.22 9.52
C ALA A 90 8.24 5.44 11.01
N ALA A 91 7.47 4.84 11.92
CA ALA A 91 7.76 4.87 13.35
C ALA A 91 9.13 4.24 13.68
N LEU A 92 9.48 3.09 13.09
CA LEU A 92 10.80 2.47 13.29
C LEU A 92 11.94 3.41 12.88
N VAL A 93 11.82 4.13 11.76
CA VAL A 93 12.83 5.10 11.33
C VAL A 93 12.94 6.26 12.33
N VAL A 94 11.81 6.79 12.81
CA VAL A 94 11.79 7.86 13.82
C VAL A 94 12.45 7.40 15.12
N LEU A 95 12.12 6.20 15.60
CA LEU A 95 12.70 5.61 16.80
C LEU A 95 14.20 5.37 16.66
N ALA A 96 14.64 4.85 15.50
CA ALA A 96 16.05 4.59 15.22
C ALA A 96 16.91 5.85 15.30
N VAL A 97 16.36 7.01 14.90
CA VAL A 97 17.08 8.30 14.96
C VAL A 97 16.94 8.97 16.34
N SER A 98 15.78 8.87 16.98
CA SER A 98 15.43 9.72 18.13
C SER A 98 15.64 9.05 19.50
N CYS A 99 15.71 7.72 19.57
CA CYS A 99 15.62 6.98 20.83
C CYS A 99 16.70 5.89 20.94
N PRO A 100 17.92 6.21 21.41
CA PRO A 100 19.02 5.24 21.55
C PRO A 100 18.77 4.16 22.62
N TRP A 101 17.75 4.31 23.48
CA TRP A 101 17.43 3.36 24.55
C TRP A 101 16.47 2.23 24.13
N ILE A 102 15.99 2.23 22.88
CA ILE A 102 15.05 1.22 22.39
C ILE A 102 15.83 -0.03 21.93
N ASN A 103 15.39 -1.19 22.40
CA ASN A 103 16.00 -2.47 22.04
C ASN A 103 15.44 -2.98 20.69
N ALA A 104 16.29 -3.59 19.87
CA ALA A 104 15.91 -4.13 18.56
C ALA A 104 14.79 -5.16 18.65
N ARG A 105 14.77 -5.98 19.72
CA ARG A 105 13.69 -6.96 19.97
C ARG A 105 12.35 -6.28 20.27
N GLY A 106 12.35 -5.23 21.09
CA GLY A 106 11.15 -4.47 21.43
C GLY A 106 10.57 -3.77 20.20
N ALA A 107 11.44 -3.15 19.39
CA ALA A 107 11.06 -2.54 18.11
C ALA A 107 10.49 -3.56 17.11
N ALA A 108 11.09 -4.75 17.00
CA ALA A 108 10.61 -5.81 16.11
C ALA A 108 9.25 -6.36 16.54
N TRP A 109 9.08 -6.70 17.83
CA TRP A 109 7.81 -7.21 18.32
C TRP A 109 6.70 -6.14 18.32
N GLY A 110 7.03 -4.90 18.70
CA GLY A 110 6.09 -3.79 18.65
C GLY A 110 5.57 -3.52 17.24
N SER A 111 6.46 -3.44 16.25
CA SER A 111 6.06 -3.26 14.85
C SER A 111 5.28 -4.46 14.30
N LEU A 112 5.66 -5.70 14.64
CA LEU A 112 4.95 -6.90 14.20
C LEU A 112 3.51 -6.97 14.75
N LEU A 113 3.32 -6.66 16.03
CA LEU A 113 2.00 -6.64 16.67
C LEU A 113 1.09 -5.60 16.01
N VAL A 114 1.62 -4.40 15.75
CA VAL A 114 0.85 -3.37 15.06
C VAL A 114 0.54 -3.77 13.62
N CYS A 115 1.49 -4.32 12.87
CA CYS A 115 1.23 -4.83 11.52
C CYS A 115 0.14 -5.91 11.52
N GLY A 116 0.13 -6.81 12.50
CA GLY A 116 -0.94 -7.80 12.68
C GLY A 116 -2.30 -7.16 12.96
N PHE A 117 -2.34 -6.14 13.83
CA PHE A 117 -3.54 -5.36 14.09
C PHE A 117 -4.05 -4.63 12.83
N GLN A 118 -3.16 -4.03 12.03
CA GLN A 118 -3.51 -3.36 10.78
C GLN A 118 -4.04 -4.35 9.74
N LEU A 119 -3.48 -5.57 9.68
CA LEU A 119 -3.98 -6.62 8.81
C LEU A 119 -5.38 -7.07 9.24
N TRP A 120 -5.58 -7.32 10.53
CA TRP A 120 -6.91 -7.62 11.10
C TRP A 120 -7.93 -6.53 10.78
N HIS A 121 -7.54 -5.26 10.98
CA HIS A 121 -8.39 -4.10 10.67
C HIS A 121 -8.75 -4.02 9.19
N ALA A 122 -7.78 -4.22 8.29
CA ALA A 122 -8.00 -4.18 6.85
C ALA A 122 -8.93 -5.30 6.36
N VAL A 123 -8.71 -6.54 6.84
CA VAL A 123 -9.54 -7.70 6.50
C VAL A 123 -10.93 -7.54 7.09
N GLY A 124 -11.04 -7.19 8.38
CA GLY A 124 -12.32 -6.98 9.05
C GLY A 124 -13.16 -5.89 8.40
N ARG A 125 -12.52 -4.79 7.97
CA ARG A 125 -13.20 -3.75 7.19
C ARG A 125 -13.67 -4.26 5.82
N SER A 126 -12.85 -5.05 5.13
CA SER A 126 -13.21 -5.59 3.81
C SER A 126 -14.36 -6.59 3.85
N LEU A 127 -14.54 -7.28 4.97
CA LEU A 127 -15.65 -8.23 5.21
C LEU A 127 -16.91 -7.53 5.74
N SER A 128 -16.77 -6.35 6.32
CA SER A 128 -17.90 -5.57 6.84
C SER A 128 -18.64 -4.80 5.73
N SER A 129 -19.93 -4.52 5.94
CA SER A 129 -20.77 -3.73 5.03
C SER A 129 -20.51 -2.22 5.15
N VAL A 130 -19.24 -1.81 5.23
CA VAL A 130 -18.87 -0.39 5.21
C VAL A 130 -19.19 0.18 3.83
N ALA A 131 -20.00 1.24 3.81
CA ALA A 131 -20.31 1.98 2.60
C ALA A 131 -19.02 2.34 1.85
N LYS A 132 -18.96 2.01 0.56
CA LYS A 132 -17.86 2.44 -0.29
C LYS A 132 -17.84 3.98 -0.30
N PRO A 133 -16.66 4.62 -0.29
CA PRO A 133 -16.60 6.07 -0.38
C PRO A 133 -17.37 6.54 -1.62
N PRO A 134 -18.11 7.65 -1.54
CA PRO A 134 -18.89 8.15 -2.66
C PRO A 134 -17.98 8.35 -3.86
N VAL A 135 -18.32 7.70 -4.97
CA VAL A 135 -17.63 7.92 -6.23
C VAL A 135 -18.04 9.32 -6.68
N PHE A 136 -17.09 10.23 -6.81
CA PHE A 136 -17.39 11.54 -7.39
C PHE A 136 -18.01 11.33 -8.77
N PRO A 137 -19.17 11.92 -9.08
CA PRO A 137 -19.77 11.79 -10.39
C PRO A 137 -18.77 12.36 -11.40
N GLY A 138 -18.21 11.48 -12.23
CA GLY A 138 -17.46 11.92 -13.40
C GLY A 138 -18.45 12.69 -14.26
N THR A 139 -18.28 14.00 -14.39
CA THR A 139 -19.11 14.83 -15.24
C THR A 139 -19.00 14.32 -16.68
N LEU A 140 -20.03 13.60 -17.14
CA LEU A 140 -20.14 13.09 -18.50
C LEU A 140 -20.86 14.09 -19.43
N ASP A 141 -20.92 15.37 -19.06
CA ASP A 141 -21.61 16.45 -19.80
C ASP A 141 -21.18 16.59 -21.28
N ARG A 142 -20.16 15.86 -21.73
CA ARG A 142 -19.67 15.82 -23.12
C ARG A 142 -19.50 14.42 -23.70
N CYS A 143 -20.07 13.37 -23.08
CA CYS A 143 -20.11 12.03 -23.65
C CYS A 143 -21.49 11.79 -24.30
N PRO A 144 -21.56 11.26 -25.55
CA PRO A 144 -22.83 10.82 -26.10
C PRO A 144 -23.38 9.70 -25.20
N ALA A 145 -24.59 9.90 -24.69
CA ALA A 145 -25.23 8.96 -23.78
C ALA A 145 -25.49 7.63 -24.50
N PRO A 146 -25.14 6.47 -23.91
CA PRO A 146 -25.76 5.22 -24.30
C PRO A 146 -27.23 5.25 -23.83
N GLU A 147 -28.17 5.10 -24.75
CA GLU A 147 -29.59 4.88 -24.43
C GLU A 147 -29.72 3.56 -23.65
N ASN A 148 -29.72 3.64 -22.33
CA ASN A 148 -30.31 2.62 -21.46
C ASN A 148 -30.50 3.19 -20.05
N SER A 149 -31.65 3.84 -19.85
CA SER A 149 -32.13 4.33 -18.56
C SER A 149 -32.74 3.18 -17.75
N THR A 150 -31.91 2.41 -17.05
CA THR A 150 -32.35 1.48 -15.99
C THR A 150 -31.60 1.66 -14.67
N ALA A 151 -30.73 2.67 -14.56
CA ALA A 151 -29.84 2.86 -13.41
C ALA A 151 -30.50 3.47 -12.15
N GLU A 152 -31.73 4.00 -12.23
CA GLU A 152 -32.36 4.72 -11.11
C GLU A 152 -33.11 3.82 -10.12
N ALA A 153 -33.44 2.57 -10.49
CA ALA A 153 -34.17 1.66 -9.60
C ALA A 153 -33.26 0.91 -8.60
N SER A 154 -31.96 0.79 -8.88
CA SER A 154 -31.02 0.02 -8.04
C SER A 154 -30.55 0.80 -6.81
N SER A 155 -30.44 2.13 -6.89
CA SER A 155 -29.92 2.96 -5.80
C SER A 155 -30.88 3.05 -4.60
N VAL A 156 -32.19 2.96 -4.83
CA VAL A 156 -33.23 3.00 -3.78
C VAL A 156 -33.28 1.69 -2.99
N MET A 157 -33.05 0.55 -3.64
CA MET A 157 -33.01 -0.76 -2.98
C MET A 157 -31.73 -0.93 -2.13
N GLU A 158 -30.60 -0.39 -2.58
CA GLU A 158 -29.32 -0.44 -1.85
C GLU A 158 -29.33 0.43 -0.59
N GLY A 159 -30.08 1.55 -0.61
CA GLY A 159 -30.28 2.42 0.56
C GLY A 159 -31.09 1.78 1.69
N LEU A 160 -32.07 0.94 1.38
CA LEU A 160 -32.96 0.33 2.38
C LEU A 160 -32.35 -0.90 3.09
N LEU A 161 -31.37 -1.56 2.48
CA LEU A 161 -30.64 -2.67 3.13
C LEU A 161 -29.49 -2.20 4.05
N GLN A 162 -29.13 -0.92 4.00
CA GLN A 162 -27.97 -0.39 4.71
C GLN A 162 -28.28 0.11 6.14
N GLU A 163 -29.56 0.27 6.49
CA GLU A 163 -30.03 0.78 7.79
C GLU A 163 -29.90 -0.23 8.96
N GLY A 164 -29.52 -1.49 8.71
CA GLY A 164 -29.62 -2.56 9.71
C GLY A 164 -28.33 -3.20 10.22
N MET A 165 -27.15 -2.90 9.66
CA MET A 165 -25.93 -3.64 10.00
C MET A 165 -25.04 -2.85 10.97
N TYR A 166 -24.91 -3.33 12.22
CA TYR A 166 -23.95 -2.79 13.17
C TYR A 166 -22.52 -3.02 12.65
N VAL A 167 -21.89 -1.96 12.16
CA VAL A 167 -20.48 -1.95 11.76
C VAL A 167 -19.65 -1.49 12.95
N PHE A 168 -18.72 -2.34 13.38
CA PHE A 168 -17.78 -2.01 14.45
C PHE A 168 -17.09 -0.66 14.18
N PRO A 169 -17.08 0.29 15.14
CA PRO A 169 -16.65 1.67 14.91
C PRO A 169 -15.24 1.78 14.31
N LEU A 170 -14.32 0.90 14.69
CA LEU A 170 -12.97 0.92 14.14
C LEU A 170 -12.96 0.68 12.63
N TYR A 171 -13.85 -0.14 12.08
CA TYR A 171 -13.91 -0.39 10.63
C TYR A 171 -14.38 0.83 9.83
N ARG A 172 -14.96 1.84 10.49
CA ARG A 172 -15.30 3.12 9.84
C ARG A 172 -14.08 4.03 9.67
N LEU A 173 -13.01 3.82 10.44
CA LEU A 173 -11.81 4.67 10.43
C LEU A 173 -11.08 4.57 9.08
N SER A 174 -10.78 5.71 8.43
CA SER A 174 -10.03 5.76 7.17
C SER A 174 -8.64 5.15 7.28
N PHE A 175 -8.16 4.48 6.22
CA PHE A 175 -6.83 3.86 6.19
C PHE A 175 -5.70 4.87 6.45
N PHE A 176 -5.86 6.13 6.05
CA PHE A 176 -4.89 7.19 6.33
C PHE A 176 -4.71 7.47 7.84
N TRP A 177 -5.82 7.52 8.58
CA TRP A 177 -5.80 7.65 10.04
C TRP A 177 -5.28 6.37 10.70
N SER A 178 -5.59 5.22 10.12
CA SER A 178 -5.04 3.93 10.57
C SER A 178 -3.51 3.92 10.49
N SER A 179 -2.89 4.45 9.43
CA SER A 179 -1.43 4.57 9.33
C SER A 179 -0.83 5.44 10.44
N PHE A 180 -1.43 6.60 10.70
CA PHE A 180 -0.96 7.52 11.74
C PHE A 180 -1.08 6.91 13.15
N LEU A 181 -2.24 6.34 13.48
CA LEU A 181 -2.45 5.65 14.74
C LEU A 181 -1.53 4.43 14.89
N GLY A 182 -1.31 3.70 13.79
CA GLY A 182 -0.36 2.60 13.75
C GLY A 182 1.07 3.05 14.07
N ALA A 183 1.50 4.21 13.57
CA ALA A 183 2.82 4.76 13.92
C ALA A 183 2.92 5.09 15.42
N LEU A 184 1.92 5.77 15.99
CA LEU A 184 1.90 6.09 17.43
C LEU A 184 1.88 4.83 18.31
N LEU A 185 1.05 3.85 17.94
CA LEU A 185 0.97 2.58 18.64
C LEU A 185 2.29 1.80 18.56
N THR A 186 2.99 1.88 17.42
CA THR A 186 4.31 1.27 17.24
C THR A 186 5.34 1.92 18.16
N ILE A 187 5.35 3.25 18.28
CA ILE A 187 6.24 3.97 19.21
C ILE A 187 5.98 3.55 20.66
N PHE A 188 4.70 3.50 21.05
CA PHE A 188 4.31 3.10 22.39
C PHE A 188 4.69 1.64 22.71
N LEU A 189 4.34 0.69 21.84
CA LEU A 189 4.64 -0.72 22.07
C LEU A 189 6.14 -1.00 21.99
N ALA A 190 6.87 -0.38 21.06
CA ALA A 190 8.31 -0.56 20.94
C ALA A 190 9.06 -0.06 22.18
N THR A 191 8.62 1.07 22.76
CA THR A 191 9.20 1.58 24.01
C THR A 191 8.81 0.68 25.19
N ALA A 192 7.54 0.32 25.34
CA ALA A 192 7.07 -0.55 26.43
C ALA A 192 7.74 -1.93 26.44
N LEU A 193 7.97 -2.54 25.27
CA LEU A 193 8.63 -3.85 25.14
C LEU A 193 10.16 -3.79 25.20
N SER A 194 10.75 -2.58 25.24
CA SER A 194 12.19 -2.40 25.36
C SER A 194 12.67 -2.28 26.80
N PHE A 195 11.78 -1.97 27.74
CA PHE A 195 12.01 -2.02 29.19
C PHE A 195 11.69 -3.42 29.73
#